data_AF-A0A968NVU9-F1
#
_entry.id   AF-A0A968NVU9-F1
#
_cell.length_a   1.000
_cell.length_b   1.000
_cell.length_c   1.000
_cell.angle_alpha   90.00
_cell.angle_beta   90.00
_cell.angle_gamma   90.00
#
_symmetry.space_group_name_H-M   'P 1'
#
loop_
_entity.id
_entity.type
_entity.pdbx_description
1 polymer ?
#
loop_
_entity_poly.entity_id
_entity_poly.type
_entity_poly.pdbx_seq_one_letter_code
_entity_poly.pdbx_strand_id
1 'polypeptide(L)'
;MNTVDFSVASDWGVGFSANLSIANNSTSSLNGWTLEFDAPFTITEIWNAEIVSRQGNRYVVRNTSWNRTLVPNSSASLDSTAANRAAFPPN
;
A
#
# COMPACT_ATOMS: atom_id res chain seq x y z
N MET A 1 3.03 -2.16 19.72
CA MET A 1 1.87 -2.02 18.81
C MET A 1 2.42 -1.57 17.49
N ASN A 2 2.15 -2.30 16.41
CA ASN A 2 2.67 -1.92 15.10
C ASN A 2 1.80 -0.80 14.54
N THR A 3 2.40 0.19 13.92
CA THR A 3 1.69 1.35 13.39
C THR A 3 1.74 1.30 11.88
N VAL A 4 0.61 1.59 11.23
CA VAL A 4 0.53 1.75 9.78
C VAL A 4 0.03 3.15 9.52
N ASP A 5 0.87 3.94 8.86
CA ASP A 5 0.58 5.31 8.47
C ASP A 5 0.26 5.33 6.97
N PHE A 6 -0.88 5.90 6.60
CA PHE A 6 -1.27 6.12 5.22
C PHE A 6 -1.31 7.61 4.94
N SER A 7 -0.59 8.04 3.91
CA SER A 7 -0.55 9.43 3.48
C SER A 7 -0.71 9.51 1.97
N VAL A 8 -1.66 10.31 1.50
CA VAL A 8 -1.80 10.60 0.06
C VAL A 8 -0.71 11.59 -0.31
N ALA A 9 0.25 11.15 -1.13
CA ALA A 9 1.39 11.95 -1.56
C ALA A 9 0.98 12.97 -2.64
N SER A 10 0.11 12.58 -3.56
CA SER A 10 -0.41 13.46 -4.59
C SER A 10 -1.74 12.96 -5.13
N ASP A 11 -2.68 13.87 -5.36
CA ASP A 11 -3.92 13.59 -6.06
C ASP A 11 -4.07 14.56 -7.24
N TRP A 12 -4.36 14.02 -8.42
CA TRP A 12 -4.53 14.79 -9.65
C TRP A 12 -5.91 14.58 -10.28
N GLY A 13 -6.89 14.25 -9.45
CA GLY A 13 -8.30 14.04 -9.82
C GLY A 13 -8.58 12.69 -10.49
N VAL A 14 -7.92 12.38 -11.60
CA VAL A 14 -8.09 11.10 -12.34
C VAL A 14 -7.28 9.94 -11.74
N GLY A 15 -6.34 10.26 -10.86
CA GLY A 15 -5.57 9.32 -10.07
C GLY A 15 -4.93 10.00 -8.87
N PHE A 16 -4.39 9.20 -7.98
CA PHE A 16 -3.63 9.66 -6.83
C PHE A 16 -2.52 8.66 -6.50
N SER A 17 -1.42 9.17 -5.96
CA SER A 17 -0.36 8.40 -5.35
C SER A 17 -0.46 8.52 -3.84
N ALA A 18 -0.34 7.40 -3.15
CA ALA A 18 -0.31 7.32 -1.70
C ALA A 18 0.90 6.53 -1.22
N ASN A 19 1.53 7.04 -0.18
CA ASN A 19 2.60 6.39 0.55
C ASN A 19 2.02 5.72 1.81
N LEU A 20 2.42 4.48 2.04
CA LEU A 20 2.08 3.72 3.24
C LEU A 20 3.37 3.37 3.97
N SER A 21 3.43 3.70 5.26
CA SER A 21 4.58 3.42 6.12
C SER A 21 4.17 2.47 7.23
N ILE A 22 4.93 1.41 7.42
CA ILE A 22 4.65 0.34 8.36
C ILE A 22 5.79 0.32 9.37
N ALA A 23 5.51 0.70 10.61
CA ALA A 23 6.48 0.70 11.70
C ALA A 23 6.31 -0.56 12.57
N ASN A 24 7.36 -1.38 12.62
CA ASN A 24 7.42 -2.51 13.53
C ASN A 24 7.92 -2.06 14.91
N ASN A 25 7.01 -1.63 15.77
CA ASN A 25 7.32 -1.31 17.18
C ASN A 25 7.18 -2.54 18.10
N SER A 26 7.32 -3.76 17.55
CA SER A 26 7.37 -4.99 18.35
C SER A 26 8.82 -5.40 18.59
N THR A 27 9.03 -6.23 19.61
CA THR A 27 10.36 -6.79 19.95
C THR A 27 10.75 -7.97 19.07
N SER A 28 9.89 -8.38 18.13
CA SER A 28 10.13 -9.52 17.23
C SER A 28 10.28 -9.05 15.79
N SER A 29 11.15 -9.71 15.03
CA SER A 29 11.24 -9.48 13.60
C SER A 29 10.00 -10.02 12.90
N LEU A 30 9.35 -9.18 12.11
CA LEU A 30 8.25 -9.59 11.24
C LEU A 30 8.86 -10.12 9.95
N ASN A 31 8.63 -11.40 9.68
CA ASN A 31 9.00 -12.04 8.42
C ASN A 31 7.77 -12.12 7.52
N GLY A 32 7.53 -11.01 6.83
CA GLY A 32 6.44 -10.83 5.91
C GLY A 32 5.21 -10.24 6.59
N TRP A 33 4.82 -9.05 6.13
CA TRP A 33 3.56 -8.42 6.49
C TRP A 33 2.59 -8.49 5.31
N THR A 34 1.32 -8.71 5.62
CA THR A 34 0.22 -8.66 4.67
C THR A 34 -0.75 -7.60 5.17
N LEU A 35 -1.15 -6.70 4.29
CA LEU A 35 -2.12 -5.67 4.58
C LEU A 35 -3.36 -5.91 3.75
N GLU A 36 -4.48 -5.73 4.41
CA GLU A 36 -5.78 -5.87 3.79
C GLU A 36 -6.59 -4.62 4.09
N PHE A 37 -7.12 -4.00 3.05
CA PHE A 37 -7.91 -2.79 3.16
C PHE A 37 -8.98 -2.72 2.09
N ASP A 38 -10.08 -2.07 2.41
CA ASP A 38 -11.12 -1.74 1.47
C ASP A 38 -10.85 -0.38 0.85
N ALA A 39 -10.67 -0.37 -0.47
CA ALA A 39 -10.46 0.81 -1.28
C ALA A 39 -11.54 0.90 -2.38
N PRO A 40 -12.31 2.00 -2.44
CA PRO A 40 -13.27 2.23 -3.52
C PRO A 40 -12.60 2.60 -4.86
N PHE A 41 -11.26 2.73 -4.89
CA PHE A 41 -10.44 3.11 -6.04
C PHE A 41 -9.73 1.91 -6.64
N THR A 42 -9.26 2.05 -7.90
CA THR A 42 -8.49 1.00 -8.55
C THR A 42 -7.00 1.27 -8.45
N ILE A 43 -6.26 0.51 -7.63
CA ILE A 43 -4.79 0.53 -7.64
C ILE A 43 -4.31 0.04 -9.01
N THR A 44 -3.61 0.90 -9.75
CA THR A 44 -3.02 0.59 -11.06
C THR A 44 -1.59 0.13 -10.92
N GLU A 45 -0.86 0.67 -9.94
CA GLU A 45 0.56 0.40 -9.74
C GLU A 45 0.89 0.41 -8.26
N ILE A 46 1.81 -0.45 -7.84
CA ILE A 46 2.29 -0.52 -6.48
C ILE A 46 3.80 -0.76 -6.50
N TRP A 47 4.49 -0.04 -5.64
CA TRP A 47 5.94 -0.08 -5.47
C TRP A 47 6.26 -0.54 -4.06
N ASN A 48 7.34 -1.32 -3.92
CA ASN A 48 7.80 -1.87 -2.64
C ASN A 48 6.78 -2.80 -1.94
N ALA A 49 5.75 -3.24 -2.67
CA ALA A 49 4.72 -4.17 -2.26
C ALA A 49 4.07 -4.82 -3.50
N GLU A 50 3.26 -5.87 -3.30
CA GLU A 50 2.61 -6.62 -4.37
C GLU A 50 1.14 -6.90 -4.02
N ILE A 51 0.23 -6.71 -4.97
CA ILE A 51 -1.19 -7.07 -4.80
C ILE A 51 -1.32 -8.58 -4.96
N VAL A 52 -1.66 -9.27 -3.88
CA VAL A 52 -1.88 -10.73 -3.85
C VAL A 52 -3.27 -11.07 -4.39
N SER A 53 -4.26 -10.27 -4.01
CA SER A 53 -5.64 -10.49 -4.38
C SER A 53 -6.42 -9.19 -4.37
N ARG A 54 -7.38 -9.08 -5.28
CA ARG A 54 -8.36 -8.01 -5.30
C ARG A 54 -9.74 -8.63 -5.48
N GLN A 55 -10.63 -8.41 -4.52
CA GLN A 55 -12.04 -8.79 -4.63
C GLN A 55 -12.92 -7.55 -4.52
N GLY A 56 -13.39 -7.05 -5.65
CA GLY A 56 -14.19 -5.82 -5.70
C GLY A 56 -13.40 -4.62 -5.15
N ASN A 57 -13.84 -4.13 -3.98
CA ASN A 57 -13.21 -3.01 -3.27
C ASN A 57 -12.16 -3.48 -2.24
N ARG A 58 -12.04 -4.78 -1.97
CA ARG A 58 -11.08 -5.30 -1.00
C ARG A 58 -9.77 -5.64 -1.67
N TYR A 59 -8.68 -5.07 -1.17
CA TYR A 59 -7.32 -5.27 -1.63
C TYR A 59 -6.50 -6.00 -0.58
N VAL A 60 -5.82 -7.06 -1.00
CA VAL A 60 -4.83 -7.78 -0.21
C VAL A 60 -3.47 -7.51 -0.83
N VAL A 61 -2.63 -6.77 -0.13
CA VAL A 61 -1.26 -6.48 -0.53
C VAL A 61 -0.27 -7.14 0.42
N ARG A 62 0.84 -7.62 -0.12
CA ARG A 62 1.94 -8.16 0.65
C ARG A 62 3.21 -7.36 0.40
N ASN A 63 4.10 -7.40 1.38
CA ASN A 63 5.49 -6.99 1.21
C ASN A 63 6.14 -7.67 -0.01
N THR A 64 7.07 -6.97 -0.67
CA THR A 64 8.01 -7.60 -1.60
C THR A 64 9.07 -8.39 -0.85
N SER A 65 9.63 -9.41 -1.51
CA SER A 65 10.64 -10.33 -0.95
C SER A 65 11.84 -9.64 -0.31
N TRP A 66 12.23 -8.48 -0.81
CA TRP A 66 13.35 -7.68 -0.28
C TRP A 66 12.97 -6.78 0.89
N ASN A 67 11.69 -6.44 1.05
CA ASN A 67 11.14 -5.60 2.13
C ASN A 67 10.30 -6.41 3.14
N ARG A 68 10.46 -7.74 3.12
CA ARG A 68 9.71 -8.66 3.97
C ARG A 68 10.12 -8.63 5.43
N THR A 69 11.39 -8.35 5.68
CA THR A 69 11.99 -8.48 7.01
C THR A 69 12.00 -7.12 7.69
N LEU A 70 11.01 -6.91 8.55
CA LEU A 70 10.95 -5.75 9.43
C LEU A 70 11.57 -6.13 10.77
N VAL A 71 12.81 -5.72 11.00
CA VAL A 71 13.44 -5.90 12.32
C VAL A 71 12.76 -5.00 13.37
N PRO A 72 12.90 -5.30 14.68
CA PRO A 72 12.39 -4.43 15.74
C PRO A 72 12.87 -2.99 15.55
N ASN A 73 11.96 -2.01 15.67
CA ASN A 73 12.21 -0.58 15.45
C ASN A 73 12.58 -0.20 14.01
N SER A 74 12.26 -1.05 13.03
CA SER A 74 12.38 -0.72 11.61
C SER A 74 11.03 -0.36 11.01
N SER A 75 11.08 0.44 9.95
CA SER A 75 9.92 0.79 9.14
C SER A 75 10.12 0.40 7.68
N ALA A 76 9.01 0.04 7.03
CA ALA A 76 8.95 -0.22 5.61
C ALA A 76 7.99 0.77 4.99
N SER A 77 8.42 1.43 3.93
CA SER A 77 7.59 2.34 3.14
C SER A 77 7.27 1.71 1.81
N LEU A 78 6.03 1.90 1.36
CA LEU A 78 5.55 1.49 0.06
C LEU A 78 4.75 2.61 -0.57
N ASP A 79 4.75 2.63 -1.89
CA ASP A 79 4.04 3.63 -2.66
C ASP A 79 3.01 2.92 -3.53
N SER A 80 1.83 3.49 -3.62
CA SER A 80 0.74 2.94 -4.41
C SER A 80 0.15 4.06 -5.25
N THR A 81 -0.08 3.79 -6.52
CA THR A 81 -0.77 4.69 -7.42
C THR A 81 -2.10 4.06 -7.79
N ALA A 82 -3.17 4.81 -7.55
CA ALA A 82 -4.52 4.41 -7.84
C ALA A 82 -5.19 5.38 -8.81
N ALA A 83 -5.93 4.82 -9.76
CA ALA A 83 -6.80 5.58 -10.64
C ALA A 83 -8.22 5.59 -10.06
N ASN A 84 -8.76 6.78 -9.85
CA ASN A 84 -10.20 6.95 -9.65
C ASN A 84 -10.83 6.94 -11.05
N ARG A 85 -11.40 5.79 -11.46
CA ARG A 85 -12.17 5.70 -12.70
C ARG A 85 -13.51 6.43 -12.55
N ALA A 86 -13.46 7.75 -12.53
CA ALA A 86 -14.54 8.62 -12.93
C ALA A 86 -13.92 9.70 -13.84
N ALA A 87 -14.21 9.61 -15.14
CA ALA A 87 -13.82 10.54 -16.21
C ALA A 87 -12.39 10.43 -16.80
N PHE A 88 -12.25 9.53 -17.79
CA PHE A 88 -11.54 9.87 -19.02
C PHE A 88 -12.56 9.91 -20.17
N PRO A 89 -12.99 11.09 -20.66
CA PRO A 89 -13.13 11.30 -22.08
C PRO A 89 -11.78 11.81 -22.62
N PRO A 90 -11.17 11.17 -23.63
CA PRO A 90 -10.08 11.79 -24.37
C PRO A 90 -10.63 12.96 -25.20
N ASN A 91 -9.96 14.12 -25.14
CA ASN A 91 -10.04 15.14 -26.18
C ASN A 91 -8.88 14.93 -27.17
#